data_AF-A0A418G9S2-F1
#
_entry.id   AF-A0A418G9S2-F1
#
_cell.length_a   1.000
_cell.length_b   1.000
_cell.length_c   1.000
_cell.angle_alpha   90.00
_cell.angle_beta   90.00
_cell.angle_gamma   90.00
#
_symmetry.space_group_name_H-M   'P 1'
#
loop_
_entity.id
_entity.type
_entity.pdbx_description
1 polymer ?
#
loop_
_entity_poly.entity_id
_entity_poly.type
_entity_poly.pdbx_seq_one_letter_code
_entity_poly.pdbx_strand_id
1 'polypeptide(L)'
;ADPSKVTAADIIGGVNSAGNRTGMKLLNDSFNLYGYFAKILIAPVFCTQKSVAVELIAMAEKLGAVTYIDAPVGTTFAQALAGRGPEGTINFNTSSDRVRLCYPHVKVYDAVTNSERLEPLSQRAAGLRARVDMDKGYWWSSSNQEILGITGVERQLSAMIDDPQSEVNLLNEQGITTVFSSYGSGLRLWGNRTAAWPTVTHMRNFENVRRTGDVINESIRYFSQQYIDMPITQALIDALTESVNAYGRKMTGDGAVLGFRCWFDPARNPETELAAGHLLLSYKYTPPPPLERLTFETEITSEYLLTLKGGN
;
A
#
# COMPACT_ATOMS: atom_id res chain seq x y z
N ALA A 1 -22.27 -14.63 -17.94
CA ALA A 1 -21.56 -15.74 -17.27
C ALA A 1 -22.04 -15.80 -15.82
N ASP A 2 -22.16 -17.00 -15.24
CA ASP A 2 -22.63 -17.20 -13.86
C ASP A 2 -21.44 -17.11 -12.89
N PRO A 3 -21.34 -16.05 -12.05
CA PRO A 3 -20.21 -15.87 -11.13
C PRO A 3 -20.09 -17.00 -10.09
N SER A 4 -21.19 -17.71 -9.80
CA SER A 4 -21.19 -18.80 -8.82
C SER A 4 -20.40 -20.04 -9.28
N LYS A 5 -20.13 -20.14 -10.58
CA LYS A 5 -19.36 -21.25 -11.18
C LYS A 5 -17.85 -21.00 -11.21
N VAL A 6 -17.42 -19.79 -10.84
CA VAL A 6 -16.00 -19.42 -10.84
C VAL A 6 -15.32 -20.06 -9.64
N THR A 7 -14.28 -20.87 -9.89
CA THR A 7 -13.52 -21.56 -8.85
C THR A 7 -12.25 -20.80 -8.48
N ALA A 8 -11.64 -21.15 -7.34
CA ALA A 8 -10.31 -20.63 -6.99
C ALA A 8 -9.26 -20.94 -8.07
N ALA A 9 -9.37 -22.10 -8.74
CA ALA A 9 -8.46 -22.50 -9.80
C ALA A 9 -8.57 -21.59 -11.03
N ASP A 10 -9.77 -21.13 -11.36
CA ASP A 10 -9.97 -20.18 -12.47
C ASP A 10 -9.35 -18.81 -12.17
N ILE A 11 -9.47 -18.36 -10.91
CA ILE A 11 -8.90 -17.08 -10.46
C ILE A 11 -7.37 -17.16 -10.40
N ILE A 12 -6.80 -18.20 -9.78
CA ILE A 12 -5.35 -18.41 -9.71
C ILE A 12 -4.77 -18.59 -11.11
N GLY A 13 -5.44 -19.40 -11.92
CA GLY A 13 -5.06 -19.75 -13.27
C GLY A 13 -3.76 -20.55 -13.35
N GLY A 14 -3.23 -20.65 -14.56
CA GLY A 14 -2.02 -21.41 -14.85
C GLY A 14 -1.43 -21.06 -16.20
N VAL A 15 -0.57 -21.94 -16.70
CA VAL A 15 -0.09 -21.91 -18.08
C VAL A 15 -0.59 -23.18 -18.75
N ASN A 16 -1.34 -23.05 -19.83
CA ASN A 16 -1.84 -24.21 -20.56
C ASN A 16 -0.76 -24.83 -21.46
N SER A 17 -1.06 -25.97 -22.09
CA SER A 17 -0.13 -26.67 -22.99
C SER A 17 0.32 -25.84 -24.20
N ALA A 18 -0.46 -24.84 -24.60
CA ALA A 18 -0.10 -23.90 -25.67
C ALA A 18 0.78 -22.74 -25.19
N GLY A 19 1.12 -22.68 -23.89
CA GLY A 19 1.91 -21.60 -23.31
C GLY A 19 1.09 -20.36 -22.91
N ASN A 20 -0.23 -20.38 -23.08
CA ASN A 20 -1.08 -19.25 -22.73
C ASN A 20 -1.32 -19.21 -21.22
N ARG A 21 -1.20 -18.02 -20.64
CA ARG A 21 -1.47 -17.75 -19.23
C ARG A 21 -2.97 -17.56 -19.01
N THR A 22 -3.48 -17.96 -17.86
CA THR A 22 -4.88 -17.75 -17.44
C THR A 22 -4.95 -17.18 -16.02
N GLY A 23 -6.13 -16.69 -15.61
CA GLY A 23 -6.36 -16.14 -14.27
C GLY A 23 -5.37 -15.02 -13.92
N MET A 24 -4.88 -15.01 -12.68
CA MET A 24 -3.88 -14.05 -12.21
C MET A 24 -2.56 -14.12 -12.98
N LYS A 25 -2.21 -15.26 -13.60
CA LYS A 25 -0.94 -15.38 -14.32
C LYS A 25 -0.85 -14.44 -15.52
N LEU A 26 -2.00 -14.01 -16.08
CA LEU A 26 -2.10 -12.98 -17.13
C LEU A 26 -1.51 -11.62 -16.72
N LEU A 27 -1.44 -11.32 -15.42
CA LEU A 27 -0.87 -10.05 -14.96
C LEU A 27 0.61 -9.88 -15.36
N ASN A 28 1.32 -10.98 -15.63
CA ASN A 28 2.69 -10.93 -16.16
C ASN A 28 2.75 -10.36 -17.60
N ASP A 29 1.67 -10.47 -18.35
CA ASP A 29 1.61 -10.02 -19.74
C ASP A 29 1.29 -8.52 -19.84
N SER A 30 0.89 -7.90 -18.73
CA SER A 30 0.45 -6.50 -18.69
C SER A 30 1.49 -5.51 -19.22
N PHE A 31 2.78 -5.71 -18.91
CA PHE A 31 3.82 -4.82 -19.42
C PHE A 31 3.96 -4.90 -20.94
N ASN A 32 3.94 -6.10 -21.52
CA ASN A 32 4.08 -6.27 -22.97
C ASN A 32 2.85 -5.77 -23.73
N LEU A 33 1.66 -5.85 -23.13
CA LEU A 33 0.41 -5.43 -23.76
C LEU A 33 0.11 -3.94 -23.58
N TYR A 34 0.46 -3.37 -22.43
CA TYR A 34 0.02 -2.04 -22.02
C TYR A 34 1.16 -1.09 -21.62
N GLY A 35 2.40 -1.58 -21.53
CA GLY A 35 3.58 -0.78 -21.16
C GLY A 35 3.77 -0.55 -19.66
N TYR A 36 2.95 -1.17 -18.81
CA TYR A 36 3.07 -1.05 -17.34
C TYR A 36 2.52 -2.30 -16.63
N PHE A 37 3.03 -2.56 -15.43
CA PHE A 37 2.47 -3.59 -14.54
C PHE A 37 1.33 -3.03 -13.68
N ALA A 38 0.34 -3.87 -13.37
CA ALA A 38 -0.69 -3.54 -12.39
C ALA A 38 -0.06 -3.30 -11.00
N LYS A 39 -0.43 -2.21 -10.32
CA LYS A 39 0.15 -1.79 -9.02
C LYS A 39 -0.75 -1.95 -7.81
N ILE A 40 -2.02 -2.26 -8.04
CA ILE A 40 -3.00 -2.57 -7.00
C ILE A 40 -3.71 -3.83 -7.46
N LEU A 41 -3.60 -4.90 -6.68
CA LEU A 41 -4.23 -6.18 -6.99
C LEU A 41 -5.39 -6.44 -6.03
N ILE A 42 -6.53 -6.84 -6.57
CA ILE A 42 -7.70 -7.25 -5.79
C ILE A 42 -8.33 -8.48 -6.43
N ALA A 43 -8.80 -9.42 -5.60
CA ALA A 43 -9.73 -10.47 -6.02
C ALA A 43 -10.92 -10.44 -5.06
N PRO A 44 -11.86 -9.50 -5.25
CA PRO A 44 -12.97 -9.29 -4.31
C PRO A 44 -13.76 -10.57 -4.12
N VAL A 45 -14.17 -10.86 -2.88
CA VAL A 45 -14.81 -12.12 -2.44
C VAL A 45 -13.85 -13.32 -2.48
N PHE A 46 -13.12 -13.53 -3.58
CA PHE A 46 -12.23 -14.68 -3.76
C PHE A 46 -10.99 -14.64 -2.87
N CYS A 47 -10.47 -13.46 -2.53
CA CYS A 47 -9.30 -13.29 -1.66
C CYS A 47 -9.54 -13.76 -0.21
N THR A 48 -10.79 -14.04 0.17
CA THR A 48 -11.14 -14.68 1.45
C THR A 48 -10.68 -16.15 1.50
N GLN A 49 -10.46 -16.78 0.33
CA GLN A 49 -9.94 -18.13 0.22
C GLN A 49 -8.41 -18.10 0.35
N LYS A 50 -7.86 -18.91 1.27
CA LYS A 50 -6.41 -18.92 1.57
C LYS A 50 -5.55 -19.20 0.33
N SER A 51 -5.99 -20.08 -0.57
CA SER A 51 -5.28 -20.39 -1.82
C SER A 51 -5.15 -19.18 -2.75
N VAL A 52 -6.23 -18.43 -2.93
CA VAL A 52 -6.26 -17.20 -3.75
C VAL A 52 -5.44 -16.09 -3.09
N ALA A 53 -5.55 -15.93 -1.77
CA ALA A 53 -4.78 -14.96 -1.01
C ALA A 53 -3.27 -15.18 -1.17
N VAL A 54 -2.78 -16.41 -1.00
CA VAL A 54 -1.36 -16.75 -1.14
C VAL A 54 -0.84 -16.44 -2.54
N GLU A 55 -1.59 -16.77 -3.58
CA GLU A 55 -1.20 -16.50 -4.96
C GLU A 55 -1.24 -15.00 -5.31
N LEU A 56 -2.20 -14.25 -4.77
CA LEU A 56 -2.23 -12.79 -4.87
C LEU A 56 -0.98 -12.16 -4.26
N ILE A 57 -0.54 -12.65 -3.10
CA ILE A 57 0.67 -12.17 -2.41
C ILE A 57 1.89 -12.43 -3.27
N ALA A 58 2.03 -13.65 -3.80
CA ALA A 58 3.13 -14.03 -4.68
C ALA A 58 3.17 -13.16 -5.95
N MET A 59 2.01 -12.87 -6.53
CA MET A 59 1.90 -11.98 -7.70
C MET A 59 2.25 -10.53 -7.34
N ALA A 60 1.80 -10.04 -6.18
CA ALA A 60 2.09 -8.68 -5.73
C ALA A 60 3.60 -8.47 -5.52
N GLU A 61 4.29 -9.45 -4.94
CA GLU A 61 5.76 -9.39 -4.78
C GLU A 61 6.46 -9.39 -6.15
N LYS A 62 6.02 -10.25 -7.07
CA LYS A 62 6.61 -10.34 -8.41
C LYS A 62 6.48 -9.05 -9.22
N LEU A 63 5.33 -8.39 -9.15
CA LEU A 63 5.02 -7.20 -9.96
C LEU A 63 5.42 -5.87 -9.29
N GLY A 64 5.89 -5.92 -8.03
CA GLY A 64 6.07 -4.73 -7.21
C GLY A 64 4.76 -3.98 -6.99
N ALA A 65 3.69 -4.73 -6.71
CA ALA A 65 2.35 -4.23 -6.47
C ALA A 65 1.96 -4.40 -4.99
N VAL A 66 0.81 -3.84 -4.60
CA VAL A 66 0.19 -4.09 -3.29
C VAL A 66 -1.14 -4.79 -3.52
N THR A 67 -1.40 -5.88 -2.82
CA THR A 67 -2.67 -6.61 -2.86
C THR A 67 -3.51 -6.32 -1.64
N TYR A 68 -4.83 -6.14 -1.82
CA TYR A 68 -5.77 -5.92 -0.73
C TYR A 68 -6.57 -7.19 -0.50
N ILE A 69 -6.60 -7.67 0.75
CA ILE A 69 -7.17 -8.96 1.13
C ILE A 69 -8.25 -8.73 2.18
N ASP A 70 -9.47 -9.14 1.88
CA ASP A 70 -10.61 -8.99 2.78
C ASP A 70 -10.72 -10.15 3.77
N ALA A 71 -11.19 -9.84 4.98
CA ALA A 71 -11.73 -10.85 5.88
C ALA A 71 -13.00 -11.46 5.26
N PRO A 72 -13.36 -12.72 5.57
CA PRO A 72 -14.64 -13.29 5.17
C PRO A 72 -15.82 -12.48 5.74
N VAL A 73 -16.95 -12.45 5.02
CA VAL A 73 -18.19 -11.85 5.53
C VAL A 73 -18.62 -12.56 6.82
N GLY A 74 -19.15 -11.81 7.78
CA GLY A 74 -19.56 -12.29 9.10
C GLY A 74 -18.42 -12.41 10.11
N THR A 75 -17.16 -12.10 9.73
CA THR A 75 -16.02 -12.13 10.67
C THR A 75 -16.28 -11.22 11.87
N THR A 76 -16.03 -11.73 13.07
CA THR A 76 -16.11 -10.94 14.30
C THR A 76 -14.82 -10.17 14.56
N PHE A 77 -14.88 -9.14 15.40
CA PHE A 77 -13.70 -8.40 15.83
C PHE A 77 -12.61 -9.31 16.40
N ALA A 78 -12.98 -10.22 17.30
CA ALA A 78 -12.06 -11.19 17.89
C ALA A 78 -11.46 -12.15 16.84
N GLN A 79 -12.26 -12.60 15.86
CA GLN A 79 -11.75 -13.44 14.76
C GLN A 79 -10.79 -12.71 13.84
N ALA A 80 -11.03 -11.42 13.57
CA ALA A 80 -10.12 -10.59 12.76
C ALA A 80 -8.74 -10.47 13.43
N LEU A 81 -8.71 -10.21 14.74
CA LEU A 81 -7.48 -10.17 15.53
C LEU A 81 -6.81 -11.55 15.60
N ALA A 82 -7.55 -12.59 15.97
CA ALA A 82 -7.02 -13.95 16.06
C ALA A 82 -6.52 -14.48 14.71
N GLY A 83 -7.09 -14.01 13.60
CA GLY A 83 -6.67 -14.31 12.23
C GLY A 83 -5.21 -13.98 11.92
N ARG A 84 -4.60 -13.10 12.71
CA ARG A 84 -3.17 -12.74 12.61
C ARG A 84 -2.24 -13.75 13.29
N GLY A 85 -2.78 -14.62 14.14
CA GLY A 85 -2.03 -15.62 14.89
C GLY A 85 -2.02 -17.01 14.23
N PRO A 86 -1.20 -17.94 14.76
CA PRO A 86 -1.13 -19.33 14.26
C PRO A 86 -2.46 -20.08 14.39
N GLU A 87 -3.24 -19.79 15.44
CA GLU A 87 -4.57 -20.36 15.68
C GLU A 87 -5.69 -19.63 14.90
N GLY A 88 -5.32 -18.69 14.03
CA GLY A 88 -6.26 -17.91 13.22
C GLY A 88 -7.01 -18.77 12.20
N THR A 89 -8.34 -18.67 12.20
CA THR A 89 -9.20 -19.45 11.29
C THR A 89 -9.40 -18.79 9.93
N ILE A 90 -9.11 -17.49 9.80
CA ILE A 90 -9.27 -16.72 8.56
C ILE A 90 -7.96 -16.55 7.78
N ASN A 91 -8.03 -15.90 6.62
CA ASN A 91 -6.96 -15.68 5.62
C ASN A 91 -6.01 -14.51 5.96
N PHE A 92 -5.82 -14.17 7.24
CA PHE A 92 -5.05 -13.00 7.68
C PHE A 92 -3.65 -13.30 8.20
N ASN A 93 -3.28 -14.58 8.34
CA ASN A 93 -1.97 -14.98 8.82
C ASN A 93 -0.91 -14.82 7.72
N THR A 94 -0.37 -13.60 7.58
CA THR A 94 0.72 -13.25 6.66
C THR A 94 1.52 -12.06 7.20
N SER A 95 2.83 -12.05 6.91
CA SER A 95 3.76 -10.98 7.26
C SER A 95 4.30 -10.24 6.02
N SER A 96 3.58 -10.28 4.91
CA SER A 96 3.99 -9.63 3.66
C SER A 96 3.86 -8.11 3.73
N ASP A 97 4.89 -7.40 3.26
CA ASP A 97 4.88 -5.93 3.10
C ASP A 97 4.14 -5.47 1.84
N ARG A 98 3.57 -6.41 1.08
CA ARG A 98 2.77 -6.19 -0.12
C ARG A 98 1.28 -6.37 0.12
N VAL A 99 0.86 -6.56 1.37
CA VAL A 99 -0.53 -6.86 1.71
C VAL A 99 -1.13 -5.76 2.56
N ARG A 100 -2.33 -5.31 2.18
CA ARG A 100 -3.24 -4.61 3.09
C ARG A 100 -4.37 -5.55 3.45
N LEU A 101 -4.55 -5.82 4.75
CA LEU A 101 -5.71 -6.57 5.23
C LEU A 101 -6.88 -5.62 5.44
N CYS A 102 -8.06 -5.98 4.94
CA CYS A 102 -9.25 -5.14 4.94
C CYS A 102 -10.37 -5.80 5.75
N TYR A 103 -10.88 -5.08 6.75
CA TYR A 103 -11.98 -5.54 7.60
C TYR A 103 -12.73 -4.35 8.21
N PRO A 104 -14.08 -4.35 8.30
CA PRO A 104 -15.02 -5.37 7.85
C PRO A 104 -15.50 -5.13 6.40
N HIS A 105 -16.52 -5.86 5.94
CA HIS A 105 -17.22 -5.49 4.70
C HIS A 105 -17.94 -4.15 4.87
N VAL A 106 -18.23 -3.50 3.74
CA VAL A 106 -18.97 -2.24 3.67
C VAL A 106 -20.38 -2.45 3.11
N LYS A 107 -21.30 -1.58 3.49
CA LYS A 107 -22.67 -1.57 2.97
C LYS A 107 -22.75 -0.66 1.76
N VAL A 108 -23.42 -1.13 0.73
CA VAL A 108 -23.63 -0.42 -0.53
C VAL A 108 -25.09 -0.58 -0.93
N TYR A 109 -25.71 0.51 -1.36
CA TYR A 109 -27.06 0.48 -1.92
C TYR A 109 -27.05 -0.14 -3.32
N ASP A 110 -27.87 -1.16 -3.52
CA ASP A 110 -28.09 -1.81 -4.81
C ASP A 110 -29.44 -1.35 -5.39
N ALA A 111 -29.37 -0.60 -6.49
CA ALA A 111 -30.56 -0.06 -7.16
C ALA A 111 -31.42 -1.15 -7.83
N VAL A 112 -30.87 -2.33 -8.11
CA VAL A 112 -31.60 -3.43 -8.76
C VAL A 112 -32.47 -4.15 -7.73
N THR A 113 -31.93 -4.42 -6.55
CA THR A 113 -32.69 -5.07 -5.45
C THR A 113 -33.39 -4.07 -4.54
N ASN A 114 -33.11 -2.77 -4.71
CA ASN A 114 -33.59 -1.67 -3.86
C ASN A 114 -33.28 -1.92 -2.37
N SER A 115 -32.08 -2.40 -2.08
CA SER A 115 -31.66 -2.76 -0.72
C SER A 115 -30.17 -2.51 -0.51
N GLU A 116 -29.73 -2.48 0.75
CA GLU A 116 -28.29 -2.56 1.04
C GLU A 116 -27.77 -3.98 0.85
N ARG A 117 -26.56 -4.12 0.30
CA ARG A 117 -25.79 -5.37 0.29
C ARG A 117 -24.37 -5.15 0.79
N LEU A 118 -23.75 -6.22 1.25
CA LEU A 118 -22.35 -6.19 1.69
C LEU A 118 -21.41 -6.35 0.51
N GLU A 119 -20.39 -5.51 0.46
CA GLU A 119 -19.28 -5.58 -0.48
C GLU A 119 -17.94 -5.65 0.27
N PRO A 120 -16.94 -6.36 -0.29
CA PRO A 120 -15.60 -6.38 0.29
C PRO A 120 -14.97 -4.98 0.31
N LEU A 121 -14.30 -4.62 1.41
CA LEU A 121 -13.68 -3.29 1.57
C LEU A 121 -12.53 -3.07 0.57
N SER A 122 -11.82 -4.12 0.15
CA SER A 122 -10.69 -4.05 -0.78
C SER A 122 -11.02 -3.30 -2.07
N GLN A 123 -12.23 -3.44 -2.62
CA GLN A 123 -12.66 -2.77 -3.83
C GLN A 123 -12.68 -1.24 -3.66
N ARG A 124 -13.30 -0.79 -2.56
CA ARG A 124 -13.41 0.63 -2.23
C ARG A 124 -12.06 1.21 -1.81
N ALA A 125 -11.28 0.46 -1.04
CA ALA A 125 -9.94 0.84 -0.66
C ALA A 125 -9.02 0.98 -1.88
N ALA A 126 -9.08 0.07 -2.86
CA ALA A 126 -8.29 0.12 -4.09
C ALA A 126 -8.65 1.34 -4.94
N GLY A 127 -9.95 1.62 -5.11
CA GLY A 127 -10.40 2.84 -5.78
C GLY A 127 -9.95 4.11 -5.06
N LEU A 128 -10.02 4.13 -3.73
CA LEU A 128 -9.53 5.24 -2.91
C LEU A 128 -8.02 5.43 -3.07
N ARG A 129 -7.24 4.35 -3.09
CA ARG A 129 -5.79 4.40 -3.31
C ARG A 129 -5.46 5.03 -4.66
N ALA A 130 -6.13 4.62 -5.73
CA ALA A 130 -5.95 5.19 -7.06
C ALA A 130 -6.31 6.69 -7.09
N ARG A 131 -7.40 7.09 -6.43
CA ARG A 131 -7.79 8.49 -6.29
C ARG A 131 -6.72 9.32 -5.56
N VAL A 132 -6.22 8.82 -4.44
CA VAL A 132 -5.17 9.52 -3.66
C VAL A 132 -3.87 9.63 -4.46
N ASP A 133 -3.50 8.59 -5.23
CA ASP A 133 -2.33 8.65 -6.12
C ASP A 133 -2.45 9.79 -7.13
N MET A 134 -3.64 10.01 -7.69
CA MET A 134 -3.91 11.09 -8.66
C MET A 134 -4.00 12.47 -8.02
N ASP A 135 -4.73 12.58 -6.90
CA ASP A 135 -5.04 13.87 -6.29
C ASP A 135 -3.88 14.42 -5.43
N LYS A 136 -3.11 13.53 -4.80
CA LYS A 136 -2.10 13.89 -3.78
C LYS A 136 -0.71 13.30 -4.03
N GLY A 137 -0.60 12.30 -4.91
CA GLY A 137 0.63 11.58 -5.18
C GLY A 137 0.74 10.23 -4.45
N TYR A 138 1.53 9.33 -5.03
CA TYR A 138 1.74 7.96 -4.54
C TYR A 138 2.41 7.88 -3.17
N TRP A 139 3.09 8.95 -2.74
CA TRP A 139 3.72 9.07 -1.43
C TRP A 139 2.75 9.43 -0.31
N TRP A 140 1.51 9.83 -0.65
CA TRP A 140 0.48 10.15 0.32
C TRP A 140 -0.21 8.89 0.85
N SER A 141 -0.58 8.87 2.14
CA SER A 141 -1.29 7.74 2.72
C SER A 141 -2.78 7.75 2.36
N SER A 142 -3.34 6.60 1.98
CA SER A 142 -4.78 6.44 1.77
C SER A 142 -5.59 6.40 3.08
N SER A 143 -4.94 6.32 4.25
CA SER A 143 -5.59 6.42 5.55
C SER A 143 -6.15 7.83 5.79
N ASN A 144 -7.22 7.92 6.59
CA ASN A 144 -7.98 9.13 6.91
C ASN A 144 -8.60 9.84 5.69
N GLN A 145 -8.70 9.16 4.55
CA GLN A 145 -9.40 9.64 3.37
C GLN A 145 -10.82 9.08 3.32
N GLU A 146 -11.76 9.87 2.86
CA GLU A 146 -13.17 9.48 2.75
C GLU A 146 -13.35 8.33 1.74
N ILE A 147 -14.13 7.33 2.13
CA ILE A 147 -14.56 6.23 1.27
C ILE A 147 -15.88 6.62 0.63
N LEU A 148 -15.89 6.72 -0.69
CA LEU A 148 -17.08 7.08 -1.47
C LEU A 148 -17.89 5.84 -1.86
N GLY A 149 -19.19 6.01 -2.09
CA GLY A 149 -20.05 4.95 -2.62
C GLY A 149 -20.34 3.82 -1.63
N ILE A 150 -20.31 4.14 -0.32
CA ILE A 150 -20.73 3.25 0.76
C ILE A 150 -21.74 3.97 1.65
N THR A 151 -22.70 3.24 2.20
CA THR A 151 -23.76 3.76 3.09
C THR A 151 -23.50 3.40 4.55
N GLY A 152 -22.57 2.50 4.81
CA GLY A 152 -22.24 2.05 6.15
C GLY A 152 -21.20 0.94 6.14
N VAL A 153 -21.05 0.32 7.31
CA VAL A 153 -20.17 -0.82 7.54
C VAL A 153 -20.98 -2.01 8.02
N GLU A 154 -20.48 -3.21 7.72
CA GLU A 154 -21.06 -4.47 8.21
C GLU A 154 -21.16 -4.50 9.73
N ARG A 155 -20.09 -4.03 10.40
CA ARG A 155 -19.98 -3.97 11.84
C ARG A 155 -19.54 -2.58 12.27
N GLN A 156 -20.31 -1.96 13.15
CA GLN A 156 -19.89 -0.74 13.83
C GLN A 156 -18.79 -1.09 14.82
N LEU A 157 -17.70 -0.35 14.74
CA LEU A 157 -16.54 -0.48 15.61
C LEU A 157 -16.39 0.83 16.40
N SER A 158 -16.02 0.73 17.67
CA SER A 158 -15.70 1.94 18.45
C SER A 158 -14.51 2.67 17.81
N ALA A 159 -14.64 3.98 17.67
CA ALA A 159 -13.73 4.82 16.91
C ALA A 159 -13.49 6.16 17.59
N MET A 160 -12.28 6.34 18.12
CA MET A 160 -11.84 7.58 18.73
C MET A 160 -10.34 7.76 18.49
N ILE A 161 -9.95 8.97 18.08
CA ILE A 161 -8.60 9.23 17.55
C ILE A 161 -7.50 9.10 18.61
N ASP A 162 -7.85 9.39 19.86
CA ASP A 162 -6.98 9.44 21.04
C ASP A 162 -7.22 8.27 22.00
N ASP A 163 -8.19 7.39 21.72
CA ASP A 163 -8.45 6.20 22.52
C ASP A 163 -7.72 4.97 21.94
N PRO A 164 -6.61 4.52 22.56
CA PRO A 164 -5.90 3.32 22.12
C PRO A 164 -6.74 2.05 22.31
N GLN A 165 -7.78 2.07 23.14
CA GLN A 165 -8.67 0.93 23.39
C GLN A 165 -9.83 0.86 22.40
N SER A 166 -9.98 1.85 21.51
CA SER A 166 -11.00 1.78 20.47
C SER A 166 -10.72 0.62 19.51
N GLU A 167 -11.78 -0.08 19.07
CA GLU A 167 -11.66 -1.29 18.26
C GLU A 167 -10.92 -1.01 16.95
N VAL A 168 -11.12 0.16 16.34
CA VAL A 168 -10.40 0.55 15.12
C VAL A 168 -8.90 0.73 15.34
N ASN A 169 -8.47 1.14 16.53
CA ASN A 169 -7.05 1.28 16.86
C ASN A 169 -6.43 -0.07 17.21
N LEU A 170 -7.14 -0.93 17.95
CA LEU A 170 -6.71 -2.30 18.24
C LEU A 170 -6.50 -3.14 16.95
N LEU A 171 -7.36 -2.96 15.94
CA LEU A 171 -7.19 -3.59 14.62
C LEU A 171 -5.93 -3.07 13.90
N ASN A 172 -5.71 -1.76 13.93
CA ASN A 172 -4.53 -1.14 13.32
C ASN A 172 -3.22 -1.58 13.96
N GLU A 173 -3.21 -1.77 15.29
CA GLU A 173 -2.06 -2.32 16.01
C GLU A 173 -1.70 -3.75 15.56
N GLN A 174 -2.61 -4.45 14.88
CA GLN A 174 -2.37 -5.77 14.27
C GLN A 174 -2.20 -5.71 12.74
N GLY A 175 -2.03 -4.52 12.16
CA GLY A 175 -1.85 -4.34 10.72
C GLY A 175 -3.11 -4.61 9.90
N ILE A 176 -4.29 -4.47 10.50
CA ILE A 176 -5.59 -4.63 9.84
C ILE A 176 -6.16 -3.23 9.56
N THR A 177 -6.37 -2.92 8.28
CA THR A 177 -7.04 -1.69 7.85
C THR A 177 -8.55 -1.83 7.99
N THR A 178 -9.17 -0.78 8.52
CA THR A 178 -10.60 -0.73 8.79
C THR A 178 -11.25 0.58 8.34
N VAL A 179 -12.48 0.83 8.78
CA VAL A 179 -13.24 2.04 8.51
C VAL A 179 -13.43 2.80 9.83
N PHE A 180 -12.95 4.04 9.87
CA PHE A 180 -13.18 4.96 10.96
C PHE A 180 -14.45 5.77 10.71
N SER A 181 -15.27 5.90 11.74
CA SER A 181 -16.50 6.68 11.71
C SER A 181 -16.74 7.31 13.08
N SER A 182 -16.29 8.55 13.25
CA SER A 182 -16.68 9.41 14.38
C SER A 182 -17.68 10.48 13.94
N TYR A 183 -18.33 11.15 14.90
CA TYR A 183 -19.35 12.16 14.64
C TYR A 183 -18.82 13.26 13.70
N GLY A 184 -19.55 13.51 12.60
CA GLY A 184 -19.18 14.49 11.59
C GLY A 184 -17.99 14.12 10.68
N SER A 185 -17.32 12.99 10.91
CA SER A 185 -16.17 12.57 10.11
C SER A 185 -16.52 11.77 8.85
N GLY A 186 -17.76 11.30 8.71
CA GLY A 186 -18.12 10.37 7.63
C GLY A 186 -17.37 9.04 7.72
N LEU A 187 -17.43 8.24 6.66
CA LEU A 187 -16.78 6.92 6.60
C LEU A 187 -15.40 7.05 5.95
N ARG A 188 -14.34 6.89 6.76
CA ARG A 188 -12.96 7.08 6.33
C ARG A 188 -12.17 5.78 6.40
N LEU A 189 -11.27 5.56 5.45
CA LEU A 189 -10.33 4.44 5.54
C LEU A 189 -9.38 4.68 6.72
N TRP A 190 -9.14 3.67 7.54
CA TRP A 190 -8.35 3.81 8.75
C TRP A 190 -7.31 2.69 8.83
N GLY A 191 -6.05 3.07 8.70
CA GLY A 191 -4.92 2.16 8.66
C GLY A 191 -4.04 2.36 7.45
N ASN A 192 -2.73 2.43 7.70
CA ASN A 192 -1.71 2.63 6.69
C ASN A 192 -0.59 1.59 6.75
N ARG A 193 -0.59 0.74 7.79
CA ARG A 193 0.32 -0.39 7.93
C ARG A 193 -0.10 -1.55 7.04
N THR A 194 0.90 -2.21 6.48
CA THR A 194 0.77 -3.45 5.73
C THR A 194 0.74 -4.63 6.70
N ALA A 195 0.44 -5.82 6.18
CA ALA A 195 0.43 -7.04 6.97
C ALA A 195 1.81 -7.41 7.53
N ALA A 196 2.90 -6.78 7.08
CA ALA A 196 4.22 -6.98 7.65
C ALA A 196 4.36 -6.53 9.11
N TRP A 197 3.49 -5.64 9.59
CA TRP A 197 3.43 -5.30 11.00
C TRP A 197 2.80 -6.45 11.82
N PRO A 198 3.30 -6.77 13.04
CA PRO A 198 4.39 -6.13 13.78
C PRO A 198 5.80 -6.67 13.49
N THR A 199 5.94 -7.71 12.66
CA THR A 199 7.25 -8.34 12.38
C THR A 199 8.26 -7.36 11.77
N VAL A 200 7.81 -6.45 10.91
CA VAL A 200 8.64 -5.41 10.29
C VAL A 200 8.34 -4.06 10.93
N THR A 201 9.27 -3.58 11.75
CA THR A 201 9.18 -2.26 12.40
C THR A 201 9.78 -1.12 11.56
N HIS A 202 10.54 -1.45 10.52
CA HIS A 202 11.07 -0.47 9.57
C HIS A 202 9.93 0.28 8.85
N MET A 203 10.15 1.55 8.48
CA MET A 203 9.16 2.42 7.82
C MET A 203 8.54 1.82 6.53
N ARG A 204 9.18 0.80 5.94
CA ARG A 204 8.64 0.04 4.79
C ARG A 204 7.32 -0.68 5.10
N ASN A 205 6.96 -0.83 6.38
CA ASN A 205 5.68 -1.41 6.77
C ASN A 205 4.50 -0.48 6.43
N PHE A 206 4.72 0.82 6.22
CA PHE A 206 3.70 1.73 5.73
C PHE A 206 3.54 1.59 4.21
N GLU A 207 2.30 1.44 3.75
CA GLU A 207 2.05 1.22 2.32
C GLU A 207 2.56 2.37 1.45
N ASN A 208 2.35 3.62 1.84
CA ASN A 208 2.79 4.77 1.04
C ASN A 208 4.31 4.83 0.90
N VAL A 209 5.05 4.41 1.94
CA VAL A 209 6.52 4.31 1.90
C VAL A 209 6.96 3.21 0.94
N ARG A 210 6.33 2.02 1.02
CA ARG A 210 6.63 0.89 0.12
C ARG A 210 6.35 1.26 -1.34
N ARG A 211 5.17 1.82 -1.61
CA ARG A 211 4.74 2.28 -2.95
C ARG A 211 5.65 3.37 -3.51
N THR A 212 6.10 4.31 -2.68
CA THR A 212 7.08 5.32 -3.10
C THR A 212 8.35 4.67 -3.61
N GLY A 213 8.87 3.68 -2.88
CA GLY A 213 10.04 2.92 -3.34
C GLY A 213 9.80 2.16 -4.64
N ASP A 214 8.64 1.53 -4.81
CA ASP A 214 8.31 0.81 -6.04
C ASP A 214 8.30 1.74 -7.27
N VAL A 215 7.63 2.89 -7.15
CA VAL A 215 7.55 3.89 -8.23
C VAL A 215 8.94 4.44 -8.55
N ILE A 216 9.74 4.79 -7.54
CA ILE A 216 11.11 5.28 -7.76
C ILE A 216 11.96 4.25 -8.50
N ASN A 217 11.98 3.02 -7.99
CA ASN A 217 12.82 1.96 -8.54
C ASN A 217 12.39 1.61 -9.98
N GLU A 218 11.08 1.60 -10.26
CA GLU A 218 10.55 1.35 -11.60
C GLU A 218 10.80 2.48 -12.57
N SER A 219 10.56 3.74 -12.18
CA SER A 219 10.86 4.90 -13.01
C SER A 219 12.33 4.95 -13.42
N ILE A 220 13.26 4.67 -12.49
CA ILE A 220 14.69 4.62 -12.80
C ILE A 220 14.99 3.46 -13.77
N ARG A 221 14.42 2.26 -13.57
CA ARG A 221 14.62 1.12 -14.48
C ARG A 221 14.15 1.42 -15.90
N TYR A 222 12.98 2.02 -16.06
CA TYR A 222 12.44 2.35 -17.38
C TYR A 222 13.22 3.47 -18.04
N PHE A 223 13.63 4.49 -17.27
CA PHE A 223 14.54 5.54 -17.74
C PHE A 223 15.85 4.95 -18.28
N SER A 224 16.43 3.96 -17.60
CA SER A 224 17.72 3.37 -17.98
C SER A 224 17.69 2.65 -19.33
N GLN A 225 16.52 2.27 -19.86
CA GLN A 225 16.41 1.50 -21.11
C GLN A 225 17.11 2.19 -22.30
N GLN A 226 17.04 3.53 -22.36
CA GLN A 226 17.66 4.31 -23.45
C GLN A 226 19.20 4.29 -23.44
N TYR A 227 19.82 3.86 -22.34
CA TYR A 227 21.27 3.80 -22.17
C TYR A 227 21.83 2.39 -22.27
N ILE A 228 20.96 1.38 -22.36
CA ILE A 228 21.38 0.00 -22.57
C ILE A 228 22.13 -0.09 -23.90
N ASP A 229 23.20 -0.87 -23.92
CA ASP A 229 24.12 -1.07 -25.06
C ASP A 229 24.96 0.16 -25.47
N MET A 230 24.87 1.28 -24.74
CA MET A 230 25.81 2.39 -24.92
C MET A 230 27.20 2.02 -24.37
N PRO A 231 28.31 2.49 -25.00
CA PRO A 231 29.65 2.24 -24.50
C PRO A 231 29.85 2.81 -23.08
N ILE A 232 30.36 1.98 -22.16
CA ILE A 232 30.70 2.41 -20.80
C ILE A 232 31.88 3.37 -20.88
N THR A 233 31.60 4.65 -20.60
CA THR A 233 32.58 5.74 -20.56
C THR A 233 32.33 6.58 -19.32
N GLN A 234 33.32 7.36 -18.89
CA GLN A 234 33.13 8.31 -17.78
C GLN A 234 31.96 9.26 -18.04
N ALA A 235 31.82 9.75 -19.29
CA ALA A 235 30.71 10.61 -19.69
C ALA A 235 29.34 9.93 -19.51
N LEU A 236 29.23 8.63 -19.80
CA LEU A 236 27.98 7.88 -19.58
C LEU A 236 27.66 7.76 -18.08
N ILE A 237 28.67 7.46 -17.25
CA ILE A 237 28.53 7.34 -15.79
C ILE A 237 28.05 8.66 -15.19
N ASP A 238 28.66 9.77 -15.59
CA ASP A 238 28.32 11.11 -15.12
C ASP A 238 26.90 11.50 -15.57
N ALA A 239 26.57 11.27 -16.85
CA ALA A 239 25.25 11.58 -17.40
C ALA A 239 24.12 10.79 -16.71
N LEU A 240 24.32 9.48 -16.49
CA LEU A 240 23.36 8.64 -15.77
C LEU A 240 23.19 9.10 -14.32
N THR A 241 24.30 9.29 -13.62
CA THR A 241 24.28 9.71 -12.20
C THR A 241 23.57 11.06 -12.03
N GLU A 242 23.87 12.03 -12.90
CA GLU A 242 23.26 13.35 -12.81
C GLU A 242 21.80 13.36 -13.24
N SER A 243 21.41 12.55 -14.23
CA SER A 243 20.00 12.42 -14.63
C SER A 243 19.15 11.83 -13.50
N VAL A 244 19.65 10.79 -12.82
CA VAL A 244 18.96 10.20 -11.67
C VAL A 244 18.92 11.18 -10.49
N ASN A 245 19.97 11.98 -10.26
CA ASN A 245 19.95 13.05 -9.26
C ASN A 245 18.97 14.19 -9.62
N ALA A 246 18.84 14.54 -10.90
CA ALA A 246 17.86 15.51 -11.37
C ALA A 246 16.42 15.06 -11.09
N TYR A 247 16.12 13.78 -11.34
CA TYR A 247 14.86 13.17 -10.93
C TYR A 247 14.65 13.22 -9.42
N GLY A 248 15.70 12.92 -8.64
CA GLY A 248 15.72 13.08 -7.19
C GLY A 248 15.35 14.49 -6.73
N ARG A 249 15.94 15.53 -7.33
CA ARG A 249 15.63 16.93 -7.01
C ARG A 249 14.18 17.30 -7.31
N LYS A 250 13.63 16.81 -8.43
CA LYS A 250 12.21 16.99 -8.77
C LYS A 250 11.31 16.37 -7.70
N MET A 251 11.57 15.14 -7.31
CA MET A 251 10.78 14.45 -6.27
C MET A 251 10.87 15.15 -4.91
N THR A 252 12.04 15.70 -4.55
CA THR A 252 12.16 16.53 -3.35
C THR A 252 11.30 17.80 -3.48
N GLY A 253 11.29 18.45 -4.64
CA GLY A 253 10.44 19.61 -4.91
C GLY A 253 8.94 19.32 -4.80
N ASP A 254 8.51 18.12 -5.21
CA ASP A 254 7.12 17.66 -5.07
C ASP A 254 6.75 17.25 -3.62
N GLY A 255 7.74 17.10 -2.74
CA GLY A 255 7.55 16.54 -1.39
C GLY A 255 7.40 15.01 -1.35
N ALA A 256 7.71 14.31 -2.44
CA ALA A 256 7.63 12.84 -2.52
C ALA A 256 8.73 12.15 -1.71
N VAL A 257 9.88 12.82 -1.56
CA VAL A 257 11.01 12.37 -0.73
C VAL A 257 11.60 13.55 0.04
N LEU A 258 12.13 13.30 1.23
CA LEU A 258 12.83 14.28 2.06
C LEU A 258 14.29 14.48 1.62
N GLY A 259 14.84 13.50 0.90
CA GLY A 259 16.18 13.54 0.36
C GLY A 259 16.40 12.40 -0.62
N PHE A 260 17.28 12.63 -1.61
CA PHE A 260 17.64 11.68 -2.64
C PHE A 260 19.11 11.89 -3.04
N ARG A 261 19.87 10.82 -3.24
CA ARG A 261 21.22 10.88 -3.81
C ARG A 261 21.54 9.61 -4.59
N CYS A 262 21.98 9.77 -5.83
CA CYS A 262 22.62 8.75 -6.64
C CYS A 262 24.13 9.03 -6.77
N TRP A 263 24.94 7.97 -6.77
CA TRP A 263 26.39 8.06 -6.93
C TRP A 263 26.97 6.80 -7.58
N PHE A 264 28.09 6.99 -8.27
CA PHE A 264 28.99 5.93 -8.68
C PHE A 264 29.99 5.64 -7.57
N ASP A 265 30.24 4.36 -7.28
CA ASP A 265 31.23 3.91 -6.29
C ASP A 265 32.27 3.03 -6.99
N PRO A 266 33.51 3.52 -7.20
CA PRO A 266 34.56 2.74 -7.85
C PRO A 266 34.87 1.43 -7.13
N ALA A 267 34.75 1.37 -5.81
CA ALA A 267 35.03 0.16 -5.04
C ALA A 267 34.02 -0.98 -5.31
N ARG A 268 32.82 -0.62 -5.81
CA ARG A 268 31.75 -1.56 -6.17
C ARG A 268 31.66 -1.83 -7.67
N ASN A 269 32.56 -1.25 -8.45
CA ASN A 269 32.67 -1.42 -9.89
C ASN A 269 34.11 -1.84 -10.24
N PRO A 270 34.56 -3.02 -9.80
CA PRO A 270 35.90 -3.50 -10.11
C PRO A 270 36.06 -3.75 -11.62
N GLU A 271 37.31 -3.78 -12.09
CA GLU A 271 37.66 -3.99 -13.51
C GLU A 271 36.94 -5.20 -14.12
N THR A 272 36.81 -6.31 -13.38
CA THR A 272 36.15 -7.53 -13.85
C THR A 272 34.69 -7.33 -14.20
N GLU A 273 33.96 -6.50 -13.45
CA GLU A 273 32.54 -6.20 -13.72
C GLU A 273 32.40 -5.22 -14.89
N LEU A 274 33.23 -4.18 -14.92
CA LEU A 274 33.22 -3.21 -16.03
C LEU A 274 33.62 -3.87 -17.36
N ALA A 275 34.60 -4.78 -17.34
CA ALA A 275 35.01 -5.57 -18.50
C ALA A 275 33.90 -6.54 -18.97
N ALA A 276 33.03 -6.99 -18.05
CA ALA A 276 31.84 -7.77 -18.38
C ALA A 276 30.67 -6.90 -18.88
N GLY A 277 30.83 -5.57 -18.94
CA GLY A 277 29.77 -4.64 -19.35
C GLY A 277 28.77 -4.31 -18.23
N HIS A 278 29.09 -4.60 -16.97
CA HIS A 278 28.23 -4.33 -15.83
C HIS A 278 28.58 -2.99 -15.19
N LEU A 279 27.60 -2.10 -15.09
CA LEU A 279 27.71 -0.82 -14.38
C LEU A 279 26.73 -0.78 -13.20
N LEU A 280 27.26 -0.53 -12.01
CA LEU A 280 26.48 -0.38 -10.78
C LEU A 280 26.48 1.08 -10.30
N LEU A 281 25.31 1.70 -10.34
CA LEU A 281 25.03 2.97 -9.68
C LEU A 281 24.23 2.72 -8.40
N SER A 282 24.65 3.36 -7.31
CA SER A 282 23.94 3.29 -6.03
C SER A 282 23.07 4.53 -5.86
N TYR A 283 21.92 4.37 -5.21
CA TYR A 283 21.09 5.50 -4.81
C TYR A 283 20.40 5.25 -3.47
N LYS A 284 20.09 6.34 -2.77
CA LYS A 284 19.36 6.34 -1.50
C LYS A 284 18.31 7.44 -1.50
N TYR A 285 17.22 7.21 -0.79
CA TYR A 285 16.11 8.14 -0.67
C TYR A 285 15.35 7.93 0.63
N THR A 286 14.65 8.96 1.09
CA THR A 286 13.81 8.90 2.30
C THR A 286 12.41 9.39 1.98
N PRO A 287 11.41 8.50 1.81
CA PRO A 287 10.01 8.89 1.71
C PRO A 287 9.51 9.46 3.05
N PRO A 288 8.59 10.44 3.06
CA PRO A 288 7.97 10.88 4.31
C PRO A 288 7.08 9.76 4.89
N PRO A 289 7.30 9.30 6.13
CA PRO A 289 6.37 8.40 6.79
C PRO A 289 5.04 9.14 7.07
N PRO A 290 3.91 8.43 7.10
CA PRO A 290 2.65 9.05 7.50
C PRO A 290 2.68 9.43 8.99
N LEU A 291 2.05 10.55 9.34
CA LEU A 291 1.80 10.93 10.74
C LEU A 291 0.72 10.00 11.32
N GLU A 292 1.13 8.81 11.75
CA GLU A 292 0.23 7.78 12.28
C GLU A 292 -0.28 8.12 13.68
N ARG A 293 0.57 8.72 14.53
CA ARG A 293 0.23 9.10 15.91
C ARG A 293 0.73 10.51 16.21
N LEU A 294 -0.15 11.33 16.76
CA LEU A 294 0.14 12.66 17.29
C LEU A 294 -0.24 12.68 18.77
N THR A 295 0.69 13.08 19.64
CA THR A 295 0.45 13.22 21.08
C THR A 295 0.63 14.68 21.46
N PHE A 296 -0.38 15.26 22.12
CA PHE A 296 -0.26 16.57 22.76
C PHE A 296 -0.03 16.36 24.26
N GLU A 297 0.96 17.06 24.81
CA GLU A 297 1.16 17.17 26.25
C GLU A 297 0.59 18.53 26.69
N THR A 298 -0.12 18.54 27.82
CA THR A 298 -0.78 19.74 28.35
C THR A 298 -0.30 20.03 29.75
N GLU A 299 -0.21 21.31 30.07
CA GLU A 299 0.06 21.83 31.41
C GLU A 299 -1.03 22.84 31.78
N ILE A 300 -1.59 22.72 32.98
CA ILE A 300 -2.44 23.77 33.56
C ILE A 300 -1.54 24.64 34.44
N THR A 301 -1.32 25.89 34.04
CA THR A 301 -0.43 26.82 34.74
C THR A 301 -1.19 28.04 35.28
N SER A 302 -0.72 28.59 36.41
CA SER A 302 -1.20 29.85 36.99
C SER A 302 -0.38 31.07 36.56
N GLU A 303 0.68 30.88 35.76
CA GLU A 303 1.60 31.94 35.30
C GLU A 303 0.87 33.13 34.66
N TYR A 304 -0.17 32.83 33.86
CA TYR A 304 -0.92 33.85 33.14
C TYR A 304 -1.86 34.68 34.03
N LEU A 305 -2.14 34.24 35.26
CA LEU A 305 -3.00 35.01 36.19
C LEU A 305 -2.35 36.34 36.59
N LEU A 306 -1.02 36.42 36.61
CA LEU A 306 -0.29 37.65 36.92
C LEU A 306 -0.49 38.76 35.87
N THR A 307 -0.99 38.40 34.67
CA THR A 307 -1.24 39.37 33.58
C THR A 307 -2.62 40.02 33.65
N LEU A 308 -3.51 39.55 34.54
CA LEU A 308 -4.85 40.09 34.70
C LEU A 308 -4.79 41.46 35.39
N LYS A 309 -5.14 42.53 34.66
CA LYS A 309 -5.34 43.89 35.21
C LYS A 309 -6.81 44.26 35.10
N GLY A 310 -7.38 44.82 36.16
CA GLY A 310 -8.71 45.44 36.11
C GLY A 310 -8.65 46.72 35.29
N GLY A 311 -9.57 46.89 34.35
CA GLY A 311 -9.69 48.14 33.57
C GLY A 311 -10.28 49.25 34.45
N ASN A 312 -9.45 50.24 34.79
CA ASN A 312 -9.89 51.58 35.21
C ASN A 312 -9.35 52.60 34.21
#